data_AF-A0A3A2ZFF1-F1
#
_entry.id   AF-A0A3A2ZFF1-F1
#
_cell.length_a   1.000
_cell.length_b   1.000
_cell.length_c   1.000
_cell.angle_alpha   90.00
_cell.angle_beta   90.00
_cell.angle_gamma   90.00
#
_symmetry.space_group_name_H-M   'P 1'
#
loop_
_entity.id
_entity.type
_entity.pdbx_description
1 polymer ?
#
loop_
_entity_poly.entity_id
_entity_poly.type
_entity_poly.pdbx_seq_one_letter_code
_entity_poly.pdbx_strand_id
1 'polypeptide(L)'
;MPPRLRLPGGRLSQTVPRRTVLSQNEIFLISRAASTATATTPAATPEQMTETPPHISRFHKSQPPSHRNPEYRRSQLLRQYTSLIRTTPLMVFFQHNNLKAVEWAAIRRELATAMRKVDKEIAAQGRTAPELAPHIKVNIIQSNIFDVALRIVEYFRPEKHSPATGQAVDQSKDDPTLTHDLSRAAHDAVKPMKGKHDMSPILLGPLAVLTIPTVSPEHLKEALTILCPKAIGARAPKRKTNPGWYDLPVQNGLEKLNLIAARVEEDVMDLDQTKWVTTIEGGMDGLRSQLVRALQSVGANITNTLEGASKSLYLTLESRRSVLEDEQKGPEEKKDENTDGQ
;
A
#
# COMPACT_ATOMS: atom_id res chain seq x y z
N MET A 1 26.77 -81.87 9.01
CA MET A 1 26.77 -82.15 10.47
C MET A 1 27.21 -80.89 11.23
N PRO A 2 26.87 -80.73 12.52
CA PRO A 2 26.07 -79.66 13.16
C PRO A 2 26.94 -78.53 13.81
N PRO A 3 26.45 -77.58 14.67
CA PRO A 3 25.09 -77.44 15.21
C PRO A 3 24.41 -76.05 15.14
N ARG A 4 23.08 -76.15 15.27
CA ARG A 4 22.09 -75.09 15.48
C ARG A 4 22.03 -74.71 16.96
N LEU A 5 21.84 -73.43 17.26
CA LEU A 5 21.32 -72.96 18.55
C LEU A 5 20.03 -72.17 18.34
N ARG A 6 19.08 -72.39 19.25
CA ARG A 6 17.68 -71.96 19.24
C ARG A 6 17.39 -71.11 20.49
N LEU A 7 16.59 -70.04 20.29
CA LEU A 7 15.67 -69.36 21.24
C LEU A 7 16.30 -68.50 22.36
N PRO A 8 15.55 -67.59 23.06
CA PRO A 8 14.21 -66.97 22.84
C PRO A 8 14.31 -65.41 22.82
N GLY A 9 13.32 -64.55 22.57
CA GLY A 9 11.87 -64.63 22.71
C GLY A 9 11.40 -63.88 23.97
N GLY A 10 11.10 -62.58 23.84
CA GLY A 10 10.15 -61.86 24.71
C GLY A 10 10.71 -60.77 25.63
N ARG A 11 10.39 -59.52 25.32
CA ARG A 11 9.71 -58.59 26.26
C ARG A 11 8.94 -57.54 25.46
N LEU A 12 7.65 -57.49 25.78
CA LEU A 12 6.63 -56.64 25.20
C LEU A 12 6.79 -55.18 25.66
N SER A 13 6.43 -54.28 24.75
CA SER A 13 5.67 -53.04 24.96
C SER A 13 5.97 -52.21 26.21
N GLN A 14 6.58 -51.05 26.01
CA GLN A 14 6.23 -49.88 26.80
C GLN A 14 5.96 -48.68 25.88
N THR A 15 4.75 -48.17 26.03
CA THR A 15 4.18 -47.00 25.38
C THR A 15 4.99 -45.76 25.69
N VAL A 16 5.35 -45.02 24.63
CA VAL A 16 5.92 -43.67 24.73
C VAL A 16 4.76 -42.69 24.82
N PRO A 17 4.53 -41.98 25.95
CA PRO A 17 3.77 -40.76 25.89
C PRO A 17 4.63 -39.68 25.23
N ARG A 18 4.17 -39.21 24.07
CA ARG A 18 4.58 -37.92 23.49
C ARG A 18 4.40 -36.84 24.54
N ARG A 19 5.51 -36.35 25.08
CA ARG A 19 5.52 -35.17 25.94
C ARG A 19 5.56 -33.93 25.04
N THR A 20 4.43 -33.25 24.99
CA THR A 20 4.22 -31.91 24.44
C THR A 20 5.26 -30.96 25.03
N VAL A 21 6.05 -30.31 24.16
CA VAL A 21 6.91 -29.19 24.56
C VAL A 21 6.00 -27.99 24.78
N LEU A 22 5.47 -27.86 25.99
CA LEU A 22 5.04 -26.58 26.51
C LEU A 22 6.31 -25.87 26.97
N SER A 23 6.72 -24.82 26.26
CA SER A 23 7.68 -23.86 26.80
C SER A 23 6.99 -23.09 27.93
N GLN A 24 6.91 -23.72 29.09
CA GLN A 24 6.67 -23.02 30.34
C GLN A 24 7.99 -22.32 30.67
N ASN A 25 7.90 -21.02 30.95
CA ASN A 25 9.00 -20.26 31.53
C ASN A 25 9.45 -20.97 32.81
N GLU A 26 10.57 -21.70 32.74
CA GLU A 26 11.19 -22.27 33.92
C GLU A 26 11.74 -21.11 34.75
N ILE A 27 11.08 -20.87 35.87
CA ILE A 27 11.63 -20.11 36.98
C ILE A 27 12.81 -20.94 37.47
N PHE A 28 14.03 -20.44 37.27
CA PHE A 28 15.22 -20.95 37.94
C PHE A 28 15.02 -20.82 39.46
N LEU A 29 14.55 -21.88 40.11
CA LEU A 29 14.70 -22.05 41.55
C LEU A 29 16.17 -22.37 41.81
N ILE A 30 16.95 -21.32 42.06
CA ILE A 30 18.30 -21.45 42.60
C ILE A 30 18.16 -22.05 44.00
N SER A 31 18.48 -23.34 44.11
CA SER A 31 18.71 -24.00 45.38
C SER A 31 19.91 -23.31 46.05
N ARG A 32 19.63 -22.45 47.04
CA ARG A 32 20.67 -21.91 47.92
C ARG A 32 20.95 -22.94 49.01
N ALA A 33 22.14 -23.52 48.95
CA ALA A 33 22.75 -24.17 50.10
C ALA A 33 22.88 -23.15 51.25
N ALA A 34 22.41 -23.53 52.45
CA ALA A 34 22.60 -22.76 53.65
C ALA A 34 24.03 -22.91 54.15
N SER A 35 24.92 -22.05 53.67
CA SER A 35 26.21 -21.79 54.32
C SER A 35 26.00 -20.71 55.36
N THR A 36 26.18 -21.03 56.64
CA THR A 36 26.23 -20.06 57.74
C THR A 36 27.54 -19.28 57.64
N ALA A 37 27.57 -18.31 56.73
CA ALA A 37 28.56 -17.24 56.73
C ALA A 37 27.83 -15.97 57.21
N THR A 38 28.26 -15.42 58.34
CA THR A 38 27.85 -14.09 58.81
C THR A 38 28.44 -13.04 57.88
N ALA A 39 27.83 -12.86 56.71
CA ALA A 39 28.11 -11.76 55.82
C ALA A 39 27.43 -10.52 56.40
N THR A 40 28.21 -9.68 57.10
CA THR A 40 27.79 -8.33 57.43
C THR A 40 27.67 -7.55 56.12
N THR A 41 26.45 -7.46 55.57
CA THR A 41 26.17 -6.45 54.55
C THR A 41 26.48 -5.09 55.18
N PRO A 42 27.39 -4.27 54.61
CA PRO A 42 27.60 -2.93 55.13
C PRO A 42 26.25 -2.20 55.12
N ALA A 43 25.94 -1.52 56.22
CA ALA A 43 24.75 -0.68 56.30
C ALA A 43 24.77 0.31 55.13
N ALA A 44 23.63 0.47 54.46
CA ALA A 44 23.48 1.39 53.34
C ALA A 44 23.95 2.80 53.76
N THR A 45 24.80 3.41 52.95
CA THR A 45 25.31 4.78 53.17
C THR A 45 24.11 5.74 53.25
N PRO A 46 24.11 6.76 54.12
CA PRO A 46 22.96 7.67 54.29
C PRO A 46 22.51 8.35 52.97
N GLU A 47 23.42 8.58 52.02
CA GLU A 47 23.09 9.08 50.68
C GLU A 47 22.22 8.09 49.87
N GLN A 48 22.46 6.79 50.04
CA GLN A 48 21.70 5.70 49.41
C GLN A 48 20.33 5.48 50.08
N MET A 49 20.13 5.98 51.30
CA MET A 49 18.84 5.96 52.00
C MET A 49 17.94 7.14 51.61
N THR A 50 18.52 8.23 51.10
CA THR A 50 17.79 9.38 50.54
C THR A 50 17.38 9.21 49.09
N GLU A 51 18.06 8.35 48.33
CA GLU A 51 17.69 8.03 46.95
C GLU A 51 16.66 6.89 46.92
N THR A 52 15.44 7.20 46.45
CA THR A 52 14.45 6.17 46.18
C THR A 52 15.02 5.17 45.16
N PRO A 53 14.94 3.84 45.41
CA PRO A 53 15.45 2.86 44.45
C PRO A 53 14.76 3.05 43.09
N PRO A 54 15.49 2.95 41.97
CA PRO A 54 14.91 3.15 40.65
C PRO A 54 13.75 2.17 40.45
N HIS A 55 12.60 2.72 40.04
CA HIS A 55 11.39 1.92 39.83
C HIS A 55 11.65 0.84 38.77
N ILE A 56 11.65 -0.43 39.20
CA ILE A 56 11.86 -1.57 38.30
C ILE A 56 10.69 -1.61 37.32
N SER A 57 10.99 -1.40 36.05
CA SER A 57 9.99 -1.49 35.00
C SER A 57 9.44 -2.91 34.90
N ARG A 58 8.12 -3.10 35.09
CA ARG A 58 7.48 -4.43 35.00
C ARG A 58 7.45 -4.95 33.56
N PHE A 59 7.56 -4.05 32.60
CA PHE A 59 7.48 -4.34 31.17
C PHE A 59 8.79 -3.99 30.47
N HIS A 60 9.13 -4.78 29.46
CA HIS A 60 10.29 -4.50 28.62
C HIS A 60 10.01 -3.29 27.71
N LYS A 61 11.03 -2.48 27.42
CA LYS A 61 10.88 -1.27 26.59
C LYS A 61 10.26 -1.53 25.21
N SER A 62 10.56 -2.67 24.59
CA SER A 62 9.98 -3.06 23.29
C SER A 62 8.55 -3.62 23.39
N GLN A 63 8.10 -3.97 24.59
CA GLN A 63 6.78 -4.55 24.83
C GLN A 63 6.05 -3.74 25.91
N PRO A 64 5.54 -2.55 25.55
CA PRO A 64 4.75 -1.76 26.47
C PRO A 64 3.45 -2.49 26.86
N PRO A 65 2.84 -2.13 28.01
CA PRO A 65 1.51 -2.58 28.39
C PRO A 65 0.53 -2.34 27.24
N SER A 66 -0.31 -3.32 26.92
CA SER A 66 -1.26 -3.22 25.81
C SER A 66 -2.65 -3.70 26.24
N HIS A 67 -3.70 -3.19 25.59
CA HIS A 67 -5.07 -3.56 25.89
C HIS A 67 -5.31 -5.06 25.68
N ARG A 68 -4.74 -5.61 24.61
CA ARG A 68 -4.73 -7.04 24.28
C ARG A 68 -3.31 -7.58 24.23
N ASN A 69 -3.13 -8.83 24.66
CA ASN A 69 -1.82 -9.47 24.67
C ASN A 69 -1.21 -9.49 23.26
N PRO A 70 0.08 -9.14 23.13
CA PRO A 70 0.74 -9.07 21.82
C PRO A 70 1.03 -10.45 21.23
N GLU A 71 1.04 -11.52 22.03
CA GLU A 71 1.27 -12.90 21.54
C GLU A 71 0.16 -13.39 20.59
N TYR A 72 -1.05 -12.82 20.70
CA TYR A 72 -2.14 -13.22 19.84
C TYR A 72 -1.94 -12.74 18.40
N ARG A 73 -2.17 -13.65 17.45
CA ARG A 73 -2.14 -13.36 16.01
C ARG A 73 -2.99 -12.13 15.64
N ARG A 74 -4.15 -11.93 16.27
CA ARG A 74 -5.02 -10.78 16.01
C ARG A 74 -4.34 -9.44 16.35
N SER A 75 -3.59 -9.40 17.44
CA SER A 75 -2.84 -8.22 17.88
C SER A 75 -1.68 -7.91 16.93
N GLN A 76 -0.99 -8.94 16.44
CA GLN A 76 0.09 -8.79 15.47
C GLN A 76 -0.42 -8.37 14.09
N LEU A 77 -1.52 -8.96 13.62
CA LEU A 77 -2.16 -8.54 12.37
C LEU A 77 -2.64 -7.10 12.43
N LEU A 78 -3.17 -6.65 13.56
CA LEU A 78 -3.57 -5.25 13.73
C LEU A 78 -2.37 -4.31 13.57
N ARG A 79 -1.25 -4.58 14.24
CA ARG A 79 0.00 -3.81 14.09
C ARG A 79 0.54 -3.83 12.67
N GLN A 80 0.45 -4.98 12.00
CA GLN A 80 0.88 -5.12 10.62
C GLN A 80 -0.01 -4.31 9.67
N TYR A 81 -1.33 -4.31 9.88
CA TYR A 81 -2.25 -3.55 9.04
C TYR A 81 -2.15 -2.05 9.28
N THR A 82 -2.00 -1.59 10.53
CA THR A 82 -1.79 -0.16 10.81
C THR A 82 -0.49 0.35 10.20
N SER A 83 0.61 -0.41 10.29
CA SER A 83 1.87 -0.04 9.65
C SER A 83 1.78 -0.07 8.12
N LEU A 84 1.07 -1.05 7.57
CA LEU A 84 0.82 -1.16 6.14
C LEU A 84 0.01 0.04 5.63
N ILE A 85 -1.10 0.41 6.30
CA ILE A 85 -1.93 1.57 5.93
C ILE A 85 -1.14 2.87 5.99
N ARG A 86 -0.28 3.06 7.00
CA ARG A 86 0.54 4.28 7.11
C ARG A 86 1.66 4.37 6.08
N THR A 87 2.23 3.25 5.67
CA THR A 87 3.39 3.23 4.76
C THR A 87 3.02 3.10 3.30
N THR A 88 1.80 2.68 2.98
CA THR A 88 1.35 2.47 1.59
C THR A 88 0.18 3.39 1.27
N PRO A 89 0.43 4.51 0.57
CA PRO A 89 -0.62 5.47 0.21
C PRO A 89 -1.56 4.90 -0.84
N LEU A 90 -1.11 3.98 -1.71
CA LEU A 90 -1.94 3.40 -2.76
C LEU A 90 -2.26 1.94 -2.46
N MET A 91 -3.55 1.67 -2.29
CA MET A 91 -4.09 0.33 -2.11
C MET A 91 -5.20 0.06 -3.10
N VAL A 92 -5.22 -1.14 -3.68
CA VAL A 92 -6.35 -1.58 -4.51
C VAL A 92 -6.98 -2.81 -3.90
N PHE A 93 -8.30 -2.74 -3.66
CA PHE A 93 -9.08 -3.78 -3.01
C PHE A 93 -9.75 -4.68 -4.06
N PHE A 94 -9.50 -5.98 -3.90
CA PHE A 94 -10.09 -7.04 -4.70
C PHE A 94 -10.93 -7.95 -3.81
N GLN A 95 -12.13 -8.27 -4.27
CA GLN A 95 -12.85 -9.43 -3.78
C GLN A 95 -12.26 -10.68 -4.41
N HIS A 96 -11.95 -11.68 -3.59
CA HIS A 96 -11.49 -12.96 -4.10
C HIS A 96 -12.50 -14.06 -3.78
N ASN A 97 -12.92 -14.82 -4.79
CA ASN A 97 -13.82 -15.94 -4.60
C ASN A 97 -13.08 -17.28 -4.71
N ASN A 98 -12.77 -17.90 -3.56
CA ASN A 98 -12.22 -19.27 -3.48
C ASN A 98 -11.02 -19.54 -4.43
N LEU A 99 -10.03 -18.62 -4.44
CA LEU A 99 -8.80 -18.83 -5.20
C LEU A 99 -7.91 -19.89 -4.55
N LYS A 100 -7.40 -20.81 -5.36
CA LYS A 100 -6.47 -21.87 -4.93
C LYS A 100 -5.05 -21.32 -4.78
N ALA A 101 -4.22 -22.03 -4.01
CA ALA A 101 -2.82 -21.64 -3.81
C ALA A 101 -2.01 -21.57 -5.12
N VAL A 102 -2.29 -22.48 -6.07
CA VAL A 102 -1.65 -22.49 -7.40
C VAL A 102 -2.04 -21.25 -8.22
N GLU A 103 -3.32 -20.86 -8.16
CA GLU A 103 -3.84 -19.66 -8.85
C GLU A 103 -3.19 -18.40 -8.27
N TRP A 104 -3.10 -18.29 -6.94
CA TRP A 104 -2.40 -17.18 -6.27
C TRP A 104 -0.92 -17.09 -6.65
N ALA A 105 -0.21 -18.22 -6.67
CA ALA A 105 1.19 -18.26 -7.04
C ALA A 105 1.39 -17.82 -8.50
N ALA A 106 0.52 -18.26 -9.41
CA ALA A 106 0.56 -17.89 -10.81
C ALA A 106 0.26 -16.40 -11.01
N ILE A 107 -0.78 -15.85 -10.37
CA ILE A 107 -1.10 -14.41 -10.44
C ILE A 107 0.06 -13.55 -9.93
N ARG A 108 0.65 -13.92 -8.78
CA ARG A 108 1.80 -13.19 -8.21
C ARG A 108 3.02 -13.24 -9.11
N ARG A 109 3.25 -14.35 -9.81
CA ARG A 109 4.35 -14.50 -10.79
C ARG A 109 4.17 -13.55 -11.97
N GLU A 110 2.97 -13.52 -12.56
CA GLU A 110 2.69 -12.63 -13.70
C GLU A 110 2.75 -11.16 -13.28
N LEU A 111 2.20 -10.81 -12.12
CA LEU A 111 2.30 -9.45 -11.57
C LEU A 111 3.75 -9.03 -11.36
N ALA A 112 4.57 -9.85 -10.71
CA ALA A 112 5.97 -9.53 -10.47
C ALA A 112 6.76 -9.37 -11.79
N THR A 113 6.44 -10.19 -12.80
CA THR A 113 7.06 -10.09 -14.12
C THR A 113 6.70 -8.78 -14.80
N ALA A 114 5.45 -8.33 -14.66
CA ALA A 114 5.01 -7.09 -15.27
C ALA A 114 5.50 -5.85 -14.55
N MET A 115 5.50 -5.82 -13.22
CA MET A 115 6.06 -4.68 -12.48
C MET A 115 7.53 -4.46 -12.82
N ARG A 116 8.30 -5.54 -13.00
CA ARG A 116 9.69 -5.46 -13.50
C ARG A 116 9.80 -4.93 -14.93
N LYS A 117 8.79 -5.11 -15.79
CA LYS A 117 8.77 -4.52 -17.14
C LYS A 117 8.58 -3.01 -17.04
N VAL A 118 7.65 -2.56 -16.19
CA VAL A 118 7.43 -1.13 -15.96
C VAL A 118 8.66 -0.46 -15.37
N ASP A 119 9.31 -1.06 -14.37
CA ASP A 119 10.55 -0.52 -13.80
C ASP A 119 11.64 -0.34 -14.88
N LYS A 120 11.75 -1.29 -15.82
CA LYS A 120 12.68 -1.19 -16.96
C LYS A 120 12.29 -0.08 -17.95
N GLU A 121 11.00 0.11 -18.20
CA GLU A 121 10.50 1.18 -19.07
C GLU A 121 10.74 2.56 -18.45
N ILE A 122 10.50 2.70 -17.14
CA ILE A 122 10.79 3.92 -16.38
C ILE A 122 12.29 4.22 -16.38
N ALA A 123 13.13 3.20 -16.17
CA ALA A 123 14.58 3.33 -16.23
C ALA A 123 15.06 3.73 -17.65
N ALA A 124 14.44 3.17 -18.70
CA ALA A 124 14.75 3.54 -20.09
C ALA A 124 14.33 4.98 -20.43
N GLN A 125 13.27 5.49 -19.79
CA GLN A 125 12.86 6.90 -19.89
C GLN A 125 13.77 7.85 -19.09
N GLY A 126 14.80 7.33 -18.40
CA GLY A 126 15.77 8.15 -17.67
C GLY A 126 15.23 8.72 -16.35
N ARG A 127 14.09 8.22 -15.85
CA ARG A 127 13.57 8.63 -14.53
C ARG A 127 14.29 7.82 -13.44
N THR A 128 15.07 8.49 -12.61
CA THR A 128 15.76 7.89 -11.45
C THR A 128 14.79 7.62 -10.30
N ALA A 129 13.75 6.82 -10.54
CA ALA A 129 12.86 6.35 -9.50
C ALA A 129 13.43 5.07 -8.86
N PRO A 130 13.24 4.85 -7.54
CA PRO A 130 13.61 3.59 -6.91
C PRO A 130 12.79 2.44 -7.49
N GLU A 131 13.37 1.23 -7.57
CA GLU A 131 12.68 0.04 -8.08
C GLU A 131 11.49 -0.31 -7.17
N LEU A 132 10.27 -0.26 -7.72
CA LEU A 132 9.03 -0.45 -6.97
C LEU A 132 8.52 -1.89 -7.04
N ALA A 133 8.89 -2.65 -8.07
CA ALA A 133 8.43 -4.03 -8.26
C ALA A 133 8.58 -4.97 -7.04
N PRO A 134 9.67 -4.97 -6.26
CA PRO A 134 9.79 -5.91 -5.12
C PRO A 134 8.85 -5.57 -3.96
N HIS A 135 8.41 -4.32 -3.88
CA HIS A 135 7.56 -3.83 -2.80
C HIS A 135 6.06 -3.94 -3.15
N ILE A 136 5.71 -4.03 -4.43
CA ILE A 136 4.34 -4.24 -4.88
C ILE A 136 3.93 -5.69 -4.64
N LYS A 137 2.93 -5.91 -3.78
CA LYS A 137 2.50 -7.24 -3.34
C LYS A 137 0.99 -7.33 -3.27
N VAL A 138 0.46 -8.52 -3.56
CA VAL A 138 -0.95 -8.87 -3.37
C VAL A 138 -1.10 -9.75 -2.14
N ASN A 139 -1.72 -9.20 -1.10
CA ASN A 139 -1.90 -9.83 0.20
C ASN A 139 -3.39 -10.09 0.47
N ILE A 140 -3.69 -11.23 1.09
CA ILE A 140 -5.04 -11.52 1.59
C ILE A 140 -5.17 -10.89 2.98
N ILE A 141 -6.23 -10.12 3.21
CA ILE A 141 -6.46 -9.41 4.46
C ILE A 141 -7.64 -9.99 5.24
N GLN A 142 -7.60 -9.85 6.57
CA GLN A 142 -8.76 -10.10 7.42
C GLN A 142 -9.55 -8.80 7.58
N SER A 143 -10.67 -8.69 6.85
CA SER A 143 -11.55 -7.52 6.83
C SER A 143 -11.87 -6.97 8.21
N ASN A 144 -12.30 -7.82 9.14
CA ASN A 144 -12.67 -7.41 10.51
C ASN A 144 -11.52 -6.75 11.29
N ILE A 145 -10.28 -7.16 11.06
CA ILE A 145 -9.11 -6.56 11.74
C ILE A 145 -8.64 -5.33 10.97
N PHE A 146 -8.72 -5.38 9.64
CA PHE A 146 -8.37 -4.27 8.77
C PHE A 146 -9.29 -3.06 8.99
N ASP A 147 -10.60 -3.27 9.19
CA ASP A 147 -11.55 -2.21 9.58
C ASP A 147 -11.18 -1.54 10.91
N VAL A 148 -10.70 -2.30 11.90
CA VAL A 148 -10.19 -1.72 13.15
C VAL A 148 -8.91 -0.92 12.89
N ALA A 149 -8.01 -1.45 12.05
CA ALA A 149 -6.75 -0.79 11.71
C ALA A 149 -6.98 0.56 11.02
N LEU A 150 -7.90 0.62 10.07
CA LEU A 150 -8.30 1.86 9.40
C LEU A 150 -8.78 2.91 10.40
N ARG A 151 -9.69 2.52 11.31
CA ARG A 151 -10.20 3.44 12.32
C ARG A 151 -9.13 3.95 13.27
N ILE A 152 -8.14 3.12 13.61
CA ILE A 152 -6.98 3.58 14.40
C ILE A 152 -6.18 4.60 13.61
N VAL A 153 -5.86 4.34 12.35
CA VAL A 153 -5.02 5.26 11.56
C VAL A 153 -5.69 6.63 11.38
N GLU A 154 -7.00 6.66 11.16
CA GLU A 154 -7.71 7.92 10.86
C GLU A 154 -8.13 8.70 12.11
N TYR A 155 -8.62 8.02 13.15
CA TYR A 155 -9.19 8.70 14.32
C TYR A 155 -8.23 8.82 15.51
N PHE A 156 -7.24 7.92 15.65
CA PHE A 156 -6.33 7.94 16.79
C PHE A 156 -5.13 8.85 16.50
N ARG A 157 -5.07 10.00 17.21
CA ARG A 157 -3.96 10.95 17.12
C ARG A 157 -3.04 10.80 18.34
N PRO A 158 -1.81 10.25 18.19
CA PRO A 158 -0.92 10.00 19.33
C PRO A 158 -0.43 11.29 20.00
N GLU A 159 -0.38 12.41 19.28
CA GLU A 159 0.09 13.71 19.80
C GLU A 159 -0.75 14.23 20.96
N LYS A 160 -2.08 13.98 20.96
CA LYS A 160 -2.98 14.38 22.04
C LYS A 160 -2.71 13.64 23.36
N HIS A 161 -2.00 12.52 23.27
CA HIS A 161 -1.74 11.60 24.37
C HIS A 161 -0.25 11.58 24.76
N SER A 162 0.59 12.39 24.12
CA SER A 162 1.99 12.52 24.54
C SER A 162 2.05 13.19 25.91
N PRO A 163 2.81 12.66 26.88
CA PRO A 163 3.01 13.34 28.15
C PRO A 163 3.69 14.69 27.91
N ALA A 164 3.22 15.73 28.60
CA ALA A 164 4.00 16.96 28.75
C ALA A 164 5.35 16.60 29.40
N THR A 165 6.44 17.16 28.88
CA THR A 165 7.82 16.89 29.32
C THR A 165 7.92 16.87 30.85
N GLY A 166 8.16 15.70 31.45
CA GLY A 166 8.41 15.55 32.89
C GLY A 166 7.42 14.69 33.68
N GLN A 167 6.34 14.17 33.10
CA GLN A 167 5.49 13.20 33.82
C GLN A 167 6.10 11.79 33.82
N ALA A 168 6.25 11.22 35.02
CA ALA A 168 6.64 9.83 35.20
C ALA A 168 5.62 8.93 34.49
N VAL A 169 6.11 8.11 33.56
CA VAL A 169 5.32 7.08 32.90
C VAL A 169 5.01 6.03 33.96
N ASP A 170 3.82 6.10 34.54
CA ASP A 170 3.23 4.91 35.15
C ASP A 170 3.26 3.81 34.08
N GLN A 171 3.55 2.57 34.45
CA GLN A 171 3.70 1.43 33.52
C GLN A 171 2.51 0.48 33.66
N SER A 172 1.38 1.04 34.05
CA SER A 172 0.13 0.35 34.17
C SER A 172 -0.45 0.06 32.78
N LYS A 173 -1.54 -0.71 32.74
CA LYS A 173 -2.24 -0.98 31.48
C LYS A 173 -3.07 0.23 31.01
N ASP A 174 -3.33 1.16 31.92
CA ASP A 174 -4.33 2.20 31.78
C ASP A 174 -3.71 3.58 31.57
N ASP A 175 -2.40 3.63 31.35
CA ASP A 175 -1.69 4.89 31.19
C ASP A 175 -2.09 5.57 29.88
N PRO A 176 -2.59 6.83 29.96
CA PRO A 176 -2.99 7.57 28.79
C PRO A 176 -1.79 8.00 27.92
N THR A 177 -0.56 7.88 28.42
CA THR A 177 0.69 8.24 27.74
C THR A 177 1.13 7.22 26.69
N LEU A 178 0.51 6.03 26.67
CA LEU A 178 0.84 4.95 25.74
C LEU A 178 0.28 5.23 24.33
N THR A 179 1.15 5.66 23.43
CA THR A 179 0.80 6.12 22.07
C THR A 179 0.79 5.02 20.99
N HIS A 180 1.01 3.76 21.35
CA HIS A 180 1.05 2.66 20.37
C HIS A 180 -0.35 2.13 20.00
N ASP A 181 -0.50 1.53 18.83
CA ASP A 181 -1.80 1.12 18.25
C ASP A 181 -2.59 0.09 19.07
N LEU A 182 -1.94 -0.65 19.96
CA LEU A 182 -2.58 -1.63 20.85
C LEU A 182 -2.90 -1.07 22.25
N SER A 183 -2.68 0.23 22.47
CA SER A 183 -2.92 0.83 23.77
C SER A 183 -4.41 0.88 24.11
N ARG A 184 -4.71 1.01 25.40
CA ARG A 184 -6.10 1.19 25.86
C ARG A 184 -6.67 2.51 25.35
N ALA A 185 -5.85 3.57 25.30
CA ALA A 185 -6.22 4.86 24.73
C ALA A 185 -6.66 4.74 23.25
N ALA A 186 -5.91 4.00 22.42
CA ALA A 186 -6.28 3.77 21.02
C ALA A 186 -7.59 2.99 20.89
N HIS A 187 -7.79 1.96 21.73
CA HIS A 187 -9.03 1.19 21.76
C HIS A 187 -10.24 2.05 22.11
N ASP A 188 -10.13 2.87 23.16
CA ASP A 188 -11.25 3.67 23.68
C ASP A 188 -11.61 4.82 22.72
N ALA A 189 -10.63 5.40 22.02
CA ALA A 189 -10.84 6.38 20.97
C ALA A 189 -11.60 5.81 19.75
N VAL A 190 -11.33 4.56 19.38
CA VAL A 190 -11.84 3.93 18.14
C VAL A 190 -13.15 3.18 18.33
N LYS A 191 -13.46 2.72 19.53
CA LYS A 191 -14.70 2.00 19.87
C LYS A 191 -15.98 2.70 19.38
N PRO A 192 -16.18 4.03 19.57
CA PRO A 192 -17.40 4.72 19.12
C PRO A 192 -17.46 4.98 17.60
N MET A 193 -16.37 4.73 16.86
CA MET A 193 -16.28 4.99 15.42
C MET A 193 -16.53 3.74 14.55
N LYS A 194 -17.02 2.66 15.15
CA LYS A 194 -17.34 1.42 14.41
C LYS A 194 -18.39 1.68 13.33
N GLY A 195 -18.05 1.36 12.07
CA GLY A 195 -18.97 1.48 10.92
C GLY A 195 -19.22 2.92 10.43
N LYS A 196 -18.47 3.91 10.93
CA LYS A 196 -18.59 5.31 10.49
C LYS A 196 -17.62 5.70 9.37
N HIS A 197 -16.73 4.79 8.99
CA HIS A 197 -15.71 5.05 7.98
C HIS A 197 -16.25 4.73 6.58
N ASP A 198 -15.93 5.59 5.62
CA ASP A 198 -16.27 5.49 4.20
C ASP A 198 -15.89 4.14 3.54
N MET A 199 -14.81 3.49 3.99
CA MET A 199 -14.38 2.18 3.49
C MET A 199 -15.12 0.99 4.10
N SER A 200 -15.86 1.18 5.19
CA SER A 200 -16.53 0.08 5.90
C SER A 200 -17.51 -0.75 5.03
N PRO A 201 -18.32 -0.20 4.11
CA PRO A 201 -19.17 -1.02 3.22
C PRO A 201 -18.36 -1.86 2.23
N ILE A 202 -17.19 -1.39 1.80
CA ILE A 202 -16.30 -2.09 0.86
C ILE A 202 -15.60 -3.27 1.55
N LEU A 203 -15.40 -3.18 2.86
CA LEU A 203 -14.69 -4.20 3.65
C LEU A 203 -15.51 -5.47 3.98
N LEU A 204 -16.64 -5.70 3.31
CA LEU A 204 -17.48 -6.86 3.54
C LEU A 204 -17.01 -8.08 2.72
N GLY A 205 -16.75 -9.18 3.43
CA GLY A 205 -16.40 -10.47 2.81
C GLY A 205 -14.89 -10.73 2.68
N PRO A 206 -14.49 -11.71 1.83
CA PRO A 206 -13.09 -12.07 1.61
C PRO A 206 -12.40 -11.08 0.67
N LEU A 207 -11.33 -10.45 1.17
CA LEU A 207 -10.65 -9.36 0.48
C LEU A 207 -9.15 -9.61 0.34
N ALA A 208 -8.63 -9.20 -0.80
CA ALA A 208 -7.22 -9.10 -1.11
C ALA A 208 -6.88 -7.65 -1.43
N VAL A 209 -5.69 -7.23 -1.03
CA VAL A 209 -5.18 -5.87 -1.25
C VAL A 209 -3.91 -5.96 -2.06
N LEU A 210 -3.86 -5.20 -3.14
CA LEU A 210 -2.63 -4.84 -3.83
C LEU A 210 -2.07 -3.58 -3.17
N THR A 211 -0.88 -3.68 -2.61
CA THR A 211 -0.21 -2.56 -1.93
C THR A 211 0.87 -1.98 -2.82
N ILE A 212 0.85 -0.66 -3.00
CA ILE A 212 1.89 0.08 -3.73
C ILE A 212 2.45 1.17 -2.78
N PRO A 213 3.76 1.16 -2.48
CA PRO A 213 4.35 2.10 -1.52
C PRO A 213 4.36 3.57 -1.96
N THR A 214 4.28 3.84 -3.25
CA THR A 214 4.26 5.20 -3.80
C THR A 214 3.09 5.32 -4.79
N VAL A 215 2.51 6.52 -4.91
CA VAL A 215 1.42 6.76 -5.86
C VAL A 215 1.99 6.84 -7.27
N SER A 216 2.01 5.71 -7.96
CA SER A 216 2.54 5.57 -9.32
C SER A 216 1.46 5.04 -10.27
N PRO A 217 0.81 5.93 -11.04
CA PRO A 217 -0.23 5.54 -12.01
C PRO A 217 0.23 4.51 -13.04
N GLU A 218 1.51 4.52 -13.41
CA GLU A 218 2.09 3.59 -14.40
C GLU A 218 2.09 2.15 -13.89
N HIS A 219 2.58 1.91 -12.67
CA HIS A 219 2.50 0.60 -12.03
C HIS A 219 1.06 0.17 -11.77
N LEU A 220 0.20 1.10 -11.40
CA LEU A 220 -1.22 0.85 -11.18
C LEU A 220 -1.90 0.37 -12.48
N LYS A 221 -1.69 1.10 -13.60
CA LYS A 221 -2.23 0.78 -14.92
C LYS A 221 -1.84 -0.61 -15.38
N GLU A 222 -0.56 -0.96 -15.26
CA GLU A 222 -0.04 -2.26 -15.68
C GLU A 222 -0.51 -3.39 -14.75
N ALA A 223 -0.51 -3.15 -13.44
CA ALA A 223 -1.03 -4.13 -12.48
C ALA A 223 -2.50 -4.43 -12.75
N LEU A 224 -3.31 -3.41 -13.01
CA LEU A 224 -4.73 -3.59 -13.28
C LEU A 224 -5.02 -4.15 -14.68
N THR A 225 -4.19 -3.84 -15.69
CA THR A 225 -4.30 -4.46 -17.02
C THR A 225 -4.10 -5.98 -16.93
N ILE A 226 -3.31 -6.45 -15.97
CA ILE A 226 -3.06 -7.88 -15.74
C ILE A 226 -4.13 -8.52 -14.87
N LEU A 227 -4.51 -7.84 -13.79
CA LEU A 227 -5.46 -8.37 -12.80
C LEU A 227 -6.91 -8.30 -13.29
N CYS A 228 -7.34 -7.17 -13.85
CA CYS A 228 -8.73 -6.92 -14.24
C CYS A 228 -8.84 -6.10 -15.54
N PRO A 229 -8.42 -6.62 -16.70
CA PRO A 229 -8.52 -5.88 -17.97
C PRO A 229 -9.97 -5.52 -18.33
N LYS A 230 -10.94 -6.39 -17.98
CA LYS A 230 -12.36 -6.18 -18.24
C LYS A 230 -12.94 -4.99 -17.47
N ALA A 231 -12.54 -4.79 -16.21
CA ALA A 231 -13.08 -3.75 -15.35
C ALA A 231 -12.71 -2.33 -15.82
N ILE A 232 -11.58 -2.19 -16.51
CA ILE A 232 -11.02 -0.89 -16.90
C ILE A 232 -11.27 -0.58 -18.36
N GLY A 233 -11.69 -1.57 -19.15
CA GLY A 233 -11.75 -1.47 -20.60
C GLY A 233 -10.35 -1.38 -21.23
N ALA A 234 -9.31 -1.79 -20.50
CA ALA A 234 -7.95 -1.87 -21.00
C ALA A 234 -7.78 -3.12 -21.89
N ARG A 235 -6.94 -3.03 -22.91
CA ARG A 235 -6.65 -4.17 -23.79
C ARG A 235 -5.84 -5.20 -23.02
N ALA A 236 -6.33 -6.44 -22.97
CA ALA A 236 -5.61 -7.55 -22.36
C ALA A 236 -4.20 -7.74 -22.96
N PRO A 237 -3.22 -8.20 -22.18
CA PRO A 237 -1.85 -8.41 -22.65
C PRO A 237 -1.79 -9.33 -23.88
N LYS A 238 -0.93 -8.98 -24.86
CA LYS A 238 -0.78 -9.79 -26.08
C LYS A 238 -0.13 -11.14 -25.76
N ARG A 239 -0.69 -12.23 -26.31
CA ARG A 239 -0.18 -13.61 -26.12
C ARG A 239 1.27 -13.82 -26.52
N LYS A 240 1.75 -13.10 -27.55
CA LYS A 240 3.16 -13.15 -27.99
C LYS A 240 4.11 -12.54 -26.96
N THR A 241 3.69 -11.45 -26.31
CA THR A 241 4.52 -10.70 -25.36
C THR A 241 4.48 -11.30 -23.95
N ASN A 242 3.34 -11.88 -23.56
CA ASN A 242 3.11 -12.52 -22.27
C ASN A 242 2.38 -13.86 -22.47
N PRO A 243 3.10 -14.96 -22.76
CA PRO A 243 2.47 -16.27 -22.88
C PRO A 243 1.94 -16.79 -21.54
N GLY A 244 2.62 -16.47 -20.43
CA GLY A 244 2.27 -16.91 -19.07
C GLY A 244 0.92 -16.40 -18.55
N TRP A 245 0.43 -15.27 -19.08
CA TRP A 245 -0.89 -14.75 -18.75
C TRP A 245 -2.04 -15.65 -19.25
N TYR A 246 -1.81 -16.38 -20.36
CA TYR A 246 -2.79 -17.30 -20.94
C TYR A 246 -2.72 -18.71 -20.35
N ASP A 247 -1.98 -18.89 -19.26
CA ASP A 247 -1.93 -20.14 -18.53
C ASP A 247 -3.27 -20.36 -17.78
N LEU A 248 -3.74 -21.61 -17.76
CA LEU A 248 -5.03 -21.98 -17.17
C LEU A 248 -5.18 -21.57 -15.68
N PRO A 249 -4.20 -21.79 -14.78
CA PRO A 249 -4.30 -21.32 -13.40
C PRO A 249 -4.36 -19.80 -13.27
N VAL A 250 -3.79 -19.03 -14.20
CA VAL A 250 -3.87 -17.57 -14.18
C VAL A 250 -5.28 -17.15 -14.59
N GLN A 251 -5.78 -17.62 -15.73
CA GLN A 251 -7.10 -17.26 -16.24
C GLN A 251 -8.22 -17.62 -15.25
N ASN A 252 -8.21 -18.84 -14.72
CA ASN A 252 -9.17 -19.28 -13.71
C ASN A 252 -9.10 -18.44 -12.43
N GLY A 253 -7.91 -17.95 -12.07
CA GLY A 253 -7.72 -17.07 -10.92
C GLY A 253 -8.24 -15.66 -11.18
N LEU A 254 -7.97 -15.09 -12.36
CA LEU A 254 -8.39 -13.75 -12.76
C LEU A 254 -9.93 -13.64 -12.86
N GLU A 255 -10.61 -14.69 -13.30
CA GLU A 255 -12.08 -14.72 -13.34
C GLU A 255 -12.73 -14.66 -11.94
N LYS A 256 -12.00 -15.08 -10.91
CA LYS A 256 -12.46 -15.09 -9.51
C LYS A 256 -12.06 -13.83 -8.74
N LEU A 257 -11.28 -12.95 -9.35
CA LEU A 257 -10.87 -11.68 -8.77
C LEU A 257 -11.75 -10.56 -9.32
N ASN A 258 -12.46 -9.88 -8.42
CA ASN A 258 -13.25 -8.72 -8.75
C ASN A 258 -12.63 -7.47 -8.13
N LEU A 259 -12.41 -6.42 -8.92
CA LEU A 259 -12.01 -5.12 -8.42
C LEU A 259 -13.21 -4.47 -7.73
N ILE A 260 -13.04 -3.93 -6.52
CA ILE A 260 -14.12 -3.21 -5.84
C ILE A 260 -13.82 -1.72 -5.77
N ALA A 261 -12.69 -1.36 -5.17
CA ALA A 261 -12.33 0.03 -4.91
C ALA A 261 -10.81 0.17 -4.84
N ALA A 262 -10.34 1.39 -4.96
CA ALA A 262 -8.98 1.76 -4.61
C ALA A 262 -9.00 2.80 -3.50
N ARG A 263 -7.96 2.81 -2.68
CA ARG A 263 -7.66 3.91 -1.78
C ARG A 263 -6.39 4.58 -2.29
N VAL A 264 -6.48 5.88 -2.53
CA VAL A 264 -5.34 6.72 -2.83
C VAL A 264 -5.22 7.73 -1.70
N GLU A 265 -4.16 7.58 -0.92
CA GLU A 265 -3.88 8.37 0.29
C GLU A 265 -4.99 8.22 1.33
N GLU A 266 -5.84 9.23 1.50
CA GLU A 266 -6.98 9.22 2.42
C GLU A 266 -8.31 9.02 1.68
N ASP A 267 -8.32 9.18 0.35
CA ASP A 267 -9.53 9.18 -0.44
C ASP A 267 -9.88 7.77 -0.94
N VAL A 268 -11.16 7.46 -0.80
CA VAL A 268 -11.78 6.24 -1.33
C VAL A 268 -12.20 6.50 -2.76
N MET A 269 -11.72 5.65 -3.67
CA MET A 269 -12.04 5.74 -5.08
C MET A 269 -12.85 4.54 -5.56
N ASP A 270 -13.92 4.85 -6.28
CA ASP A 270 -14.72 3.86 -7.00
C ASP A 270 -14.00 3.32 -8.25
N LEU A 271 -14.63 2.37 -8.94
CA LEU A 271 -14.09 1.77 -10.17
C LEU A 271 -13.81 2.81 -11.26
N ASP A 272 -14.73 3.75 -11.48
CA ASP A 272 -14.60 4.78 -12.50
C ASP A 272 -13.49 5.78 -12.18
N GLN A 273 -13.38 6.17 -10.90
CA GLN A 273 -12.30 7.03 -10.43
C GLN A 273 -10.95 6.32 -10.51
N THR A 274 -10.89 5.04 -10.16
CA THR A 274 -9.69 4.21 -10.32
C THR A 274 -9.27 4.11 -11.78
N LYS A 275 -10.23 3.93 -12.69
CA LYS A 275 -9.99 3.94 -14.14
C LYS A 275 -9.46 5.30 -14.61
N TRP A 276 -9.99 6.40 -14.10
CA TRP A 276 -9.47 7.74 -14.40
C TRP A 276 -8.01 7.88 -13.95
N VAL A 277 -7.65 7.45 -12.73
CA VAL A 277 -6.26 7.49 -12.24
C VAL A 277 -5.33 6.66 -13.13
N THR A 278 -5.79 5.52 -13.66
CA THR A 278 -4.97 4.71 -14.60
C THR A 278 -4.73 5.37 -15.95
N THR A 279 -5.58 6.33 -16.32
CA THR A 279 -5.48 7.07 -17.59
C THR A 279 -4.47 8.21 -17.50
N ILE A 280 -4.03 8.58 -16.29
CA ILE A 280 -3.03 9.64 -16.08
C ILE A 280 -1.67 9.15 -16.60
N GLU A 281 -1.24 9.73 -17.72
CA GLU A 281 0.06 9.47 -18.32
C GLU A 281 1.15 10.33 -17.69
N GLY A 282 2.34 9.75 -17.48
CA GLY A 282 3.51 10.47 -16.96
C GLY A 282 3.53 10.66 -15.44
N GLY A 283 2.60 10.04 -14.71
CA GLY A 283 2.58 10.07 -13.24
C GLY A 283 2.45 11.47 -12.65
N MET A 284 3.10 11.69 -11.50
CA MET A 284 3.10 13.00 -10.81
C MET A 284 3.74 14.10 -11.66
N ASP A 285 4.78 13.79 -12.42
CA ASP A 285 5.43 14.76 -13.29
C ASP A 285 4.56 15.12 -14.50
N GLY A 286 3.74 14.18 -14.98
CA GLY A 286 2.68 14.42 -15.95
C GLY A 286 1.66 15.44 -15.42
N LEU A 287 1.13 15.24 -14.22
CA LEU A 287 0.21 16.20 -13.58
C LEU A 287 0.86 17.56 -13.33
N ARG A 288 2.10 17.60 -12.85
CA ARG A 288 2.86 18.84 -12.70
C ARG A 288 3.04 19.54 -14.04
N SER A 289 3.32 18.80 -15.11
CA SER A 289 3.42 19.36 -16.45
C SER A 289 2.09 19.89 -16.98
N GLN A 290 0.97 19.22 -16.67
CA GLN A 290 -0.37 19.69 -17.01
C GLN A 290 -0.72 20.97 -16.26
N LEU A 291 -0.35 21.08 -14.98
CA LEU A 291 -0.50 22.31 -14.21
C LEU A 291 0.34 23.44 -14.79
N VAL A 292 1.62 23.18 -15.09
CA VAL A 292 2.50 24.16 -15.74
C VAL A 292 1.95 24.58 -17.10
N ARG A 293 1.44 23.63 -17.90
CA ARG A 293 0.80 23.91 -19.20
C ARG A 293 -0.50 24.70 -19.04
N ALA A 294 -1.33 24.40 -18.04
CA ALA A 294 -2.54 25.14 -17.77
C ALA A 294 -2.19 26.60 -17.39
N LEU A 295 -1.22 26.80 -16.51
CA LEU A 295 -0.73 28.12 -16.13
C LEU A 295 -0.12 28.88 -17.32
N GLN A 296 0.71 28.22 -18.14
CA GLN A 296 1.27 28.81 -19.36
C GLN A 296 0.18 29.13 -20.39
N SER A 297 -0.85 28.28 -20.52
CA SER A 297 -1.96 28.51 -21.44
C SER A 297 -2.82 29.71 -21.05
N VAL A 298 -2.99 29.96 -19.75
CA VAL A 298 -3.68 31.18 -19.26
C VAL A 298 -2.89 32.43 -19.66
N GLY A 299 -1.56 32.40 -19.50
CA GLY A 299 -0.69 33.49 -19.97
C GLY A 299 -0.75 33.67 -21.49
N ALA A 300 -0.67 32.56 -22.24
CA ALA A 300 -0.74 32.56 -23.70
C ALA A 300 -2.09 33.04 -24.22
N ASN A 301 -3.20 32.76 -23.53
CA ASN A 301 -4.52 33.24 -23.91
C ASN A 301 -4.61 34.77 -23.81
N ILE A 302 -4.04 35.37 -22.76
CA ILE A 302 -4.02 36.83 -22.62
C ILE A 302 -3.18 37.46 -23.75
N THR A 303 -1.99 36.92 -24.02
CA THR A 303 -1.16 37.41 -25.13
C THR A 303 -1.83 37.21 -26.48
N ASN A 304 -2.50 36.07 -26.71
CA ASN A 304 -3.23 35.79 -27.94
C ASN A 304 -4.45 36.72 -28.11
N THR A 305 -5.13 37.11 -27.03
CA THR A 305 -6.22 38.10 -27.13
C THR A 305 -5.70 39.49 -27.49
N LEU A 306 -4.55 39.90 -26.94
CA LEU A 306 -3.94 41.19 -27.26
C LEU A 306 -3.33 41.21 -28.66
N GLU A 307 -2.66 40.12 -29.04
CA GLU A 307 -2.12 39.91 -30.38
C GLU A 307 -3.25 39.73 -31.41
N GLY A 308 -4.41 39.20 -31.02
CA GLY A 308 -5.58 39.07 -31.88
C GLY A 308 -6.07 40.42 -32.38
N ALA A 309 -6.07 41.44 -31.52
CA ALA A 309 -6.41 42.81 -31.93
C ALA A 309 -5.38 43.37 -32.92
N SER A 310 -4.07 43.19 -32.68
CA SER A 310 -3.03 43.69 -33.60
C SER A 310 -3.02 42.93 -34.93
N LYS A 311 -3.18 41.60 -34.91
CA LYS A 311 -3.34 40.77 -36.11
C LYS A 311 -4.57 41.13 -36.91
N SER A 312 -5.70 41.43 -36.26
CA SER A 312 -6.93 41.83 -36.97
C SER A 312 -6.76 43.15 -37.72
N LEU A 313 -6.08 44.13 -37.11
CA LEU A 313 -5.74 45.39 -37.77
C LEU A 313 -4.75 45.18 -38.91
N TYR A 314 -3.71 44.38 -38.69
CA TYR A 314 -2.73 44.03 -39.71
C TYR A 314 -3.39 43.34 -40.91
N LEU A 315 -4.24 42.34 -40.69
CA LEU A 315 -4.98 41.64 -41.74
C LEU A 315 -5.94 42.58 -42.49
N THR A 316 -6.55 43.54 -41.81
CA THR A 316 -7.42 44.54 -42.46
C THR A 316 -6.61 45.48 -43.36
N LEU A 317 -5.45 45.94 -42.89
CA LEU A 317 -4.56 46.80 -43.68
C LEU A 317 -3.96 46.05 -44.87
N GLU A 318 -3.53 44.80 -44.67
CA GLU A 318 -2.99 43.97 -45.73
C GLU A 318 -4.07 43.57 -46.75
N SER A 319 -5.30 43.29 -46.31
CA SER A 319 -6.43 43.08 -47.22
C SER A 319 -6.76 44.32 -48.04
N ARG A 320 -6.67 45.52 -47.45
CA ARG A 320 -6.86 46.78 -48.21
C ARG A 320 -5.72 47.01 -49.19
N ARG A 321 -4.50 46.66 -48.80
CA ARG A 321 -3.32 46.72 -49.66
C ARG A 321 -3.45 45.78 -50.86
N SER A 322 -3.85 44.51 -50.63
CA SER A 322 -4.02 43.54 -51.73
C SER A 322 -5.11 43.97 -52.70
N VAL A 323 -6.23 44.52 -52.22
CA VAL A 323 -7.29 45.07 -53.09
C VAL A 323 -6.76 46.22 -53.96
N LEU A 324 -5.94 47.12 -53.40
CA LEU A 324 -5.35 48.20 -54.18
C LEU A 324 -4.27 47.72 -55.16
N GLU A 325 -3.51 46.68 -54.80
CA GLU A 325 -2.56 46.04 -55.71
C GLU A 325 -3.27 45.29 -56.85
N ASP A 326 -4.42 44.64 -56.58
CA ASP A 326 -5.28 43.99 -57.59
C ASP A 326 -6.00 45.02 -58.48
N GLU A 327 -6.50 46.12 -57.90
CA GLU A 327 -7.07 47.25 -58.64
C GLU A 327 -6.02 47.97 -59.50
N GLN A 328 -4.77 48.06 -59.04
CA GLN A 328 -3.66 48.61 -59.83
C GLN A 328 -3.17 47.65 -60.92
N LYS A 329 -3.36 46.33 -60.76
CA LYS A 329 -3.00 45.35 -61.79
C LYS A 329 -3.98 45.31 -62.97
N GLY A 330 -5.21 45.81 -62.81
CA GLY A 330 -6.21 45.82 -63.87
C GLY A 330 -6.62 44.41 -64.34
N PRO A 331 -7.70 44.27 -65.13
CA PRO A 331 -8.18 42.98 -65.57
C PRO A 331 -7.21 42.36 -66.58
N GLU A 332 -6.30 41.49 -66.14
CA GLU A 332 -5.65 40.57 -67.07
C GLU A 332 -6.70 39.60 -67.63
N GLU A 333 -6.81 39.61 -68.96
CA GLU A 333 -7.71 38.86 -69.82
C GLU A 333 -7.87 37.39 -69.39
N LYS A 334 -9.06 37.02 -68.91
CA LYS A 334 -9.55 35.65 -69.10
C LYS A 334 -10.03 35.53 -70.54
N LYS A 335 -9.16 35.06 -71.42
CA LYS A 335 -9.55 34.42 -72.69
C LYS A 335 -10.31 33.12 -72.36
N ASP A 336 -11.62 33.18 -72.45
CA ASP A 336 -12.45 32.00 -72.69
C ASP A 336 -12.35 31.64 -74.19
N GLU A 337 -11.45 30.70 -74.52
CA GLU A 337 -11.58 29.88 -75.73
C GLU A 337 -12.45 28.67 -75.38
N ASN A 338 -13.77 28.81 -75.55
CA ASN A 338 -14.64 27.67 -75.82
C ASN A 338 -15.00 27.75 -77.31
N THR A 339 -14.30 26.95 -78.11
CA THR A 339 -14.56 26.71 -79.52
C THR A 339 -15.74 25.77 -79.66
N ASP A 340 -16.90 26.32 -80.07
CA ASP A 340 -17.97 25.56 -80.70
C ASP A 340 -17.47 25.03 -82.06
N GLY A 341 -17.60 23.72 -82.23
CA GLY A 341 -17.20 22.98 -83.42
C GLY A 341 -17.76 21.55 -83.43
N GLN A 342 -19.07 21.40 -83.19
CA GLN A 342 -20.02 20.52 -83.93
C GLN A 342 -21.40 20.46 -83.28
#